data_AF-A0A9J6RMY3-F1
#
_entry.id   AF-A0A9J6RMY3-F1
#
_cell.length_a   1.000
_cell.length_b   1.000
_cell.length_c   1.000
_cell.angle_alpha   90.00
_cell.angle_beta   90.00
_cell.angle_gamma   90.00
#
_symmetry.space_group_name_H-M   'P 1'
#
loop_
_entity.id
_entity.type
_entity.pdbx_description
1 polymer ?
#
loop_
_entity_poly.entity_id
_entity_poly.type
_entity_poly.pdbx_seq_one_letter_code
_entity_poly.pdbx_strand_id
1 'polypeptide(L)'
;MAAIVFNTALIGQRGGNLCGEDELSIEACSSCQGQYLFNAALKDVYYDSADLSRHFFKIPAIDLPPCRYCGALQWQFATPAPELAQVQAGPWAWVLASRVFTFDAEA
;
A
#
# COMPACT_ATOMS: atom_id res chain seq x y z
N MET A 1 11.14 -6.64 14.16
CA MET A 1 10.02 -6.52 13.21
C MET A 1 10.50 -7.05 11.87
N ALA A 2 9.73 -7.93 11.22
CA ALA A 2 10.08 -8.41 9.89
C ALA A 2 9.91 -7.27 8.88
N ALA A 3 10.92 -7.02 8.06
CA ALA A 3 10.82 -6.04 6.99
C ALA A 3 9.85 -6.56 5.91
N ILE A 4 8.94 -5.69 5.45
CA ILE A 4 8.07 -6.01 4.33
C ILE A 4 8.93 -6.04 3.06
N VAL A 5 8.88 -7.15 2.33
CA VAL A 5 9.58 -7.29 1.04
C VAL A 5 8.54 -7.31 -0.06
N PHE A 6 8.72 -6.44 -1.06
CA PHE A 6 7.79 -6.26 -2.18
C PHE A 6 8.21 -7.05 -3.41
N ASN A 7 7.23 -7.63 -4.12
CA ASN A 7 7.40 -8.25 -5.43
C ASN A 7 7.24 -7.19 -6.52
N THR A 8 8.30 -6.40 -6.74
CA THR A 8 8.32 -5.32 -7.73
C THR A 8 8.06 -5.81 -9.15
N ALA A 9 8.52 -7.02 -9.50
CA ALA A 9 8.24 -7.63 -10.79
C ALA A 9 6.73 -7.83 -11.03
N LEU A 10 5.99 -8.34 -10.04
CA LEU A 10 4.54 -8.53 -10.13
C LEU A 10 3.78 -7.19 -10.17
N ILE A 11 4.22 -6.21 -9.37
CA ILE A 11 3.65 -4.85 -9.39
C ILE A 11 3.79 -4.24 -10.79
N GLY A 12 4.99 -4.31 -11.39
CA GLY A 12 5.24 -3.84 -12.75
C GLY A 12 4.41 -4.59 -13.80
N GLN A 13 4.31 -5.92 -13.69
CA GLN A 13 3.48 -6.73 -14.60
C GLN A 13 1.99 -6.35 -14.56
N ARG A 14 1.49 -5.88 -13.42
CA ARG A 14 0.11 -5.40 -13.26
C ARG A 14 -0.08 -3.94 -13.65
N GLY A 15 0.95 -3.29 -14.20
CA GLY A 15 0.89 -1.91 -14.68
C GLY A 15 1.33 -0.85 -13.67
N GLY A 16 1.93 -1.26 -12.53
CA GLY A 16 2.53 -0.31 -11.60
C GLY A 16 3.72 0.41 -12.23
N ASN A 17 3.82 1.72 -12.03
CA ASN A 17 4.89 2.53 -12.60
C ASN A 17 6.11 2.52 -11.69
N LEU A 18 7.00 1.55 -11.93
CA LEU A 18 8.25 1.38 -11.19
C LEU A 18 9.44 1.88 -12.00
N CYS A 19 10.36 2.57 -11.35
CA CYS A 19 11.56 3.15 -11.96
C CYS A 19 12.87 2.46 -11.55
N GLY A 20 12.80 1.41 -10.71
CA GLY A 20 13.95 0.60 -10.30
C GLY A 20 14.64 1.09 -9.01
N GLU A 21 14.47 2.36 -8.66
CA GLU A 21 14.90 2.96 -7.38
C GLU A 21 13.71 3.17 -6.42
N ASP A 22 12.64 2.39 -6.58
CA ASP A 22 11.39 2.57 -5.85
C ASP A 22 11.52 2.18 -4.37
N GLU A 23 11.06 3.08 -3.50
CA GLU A 23 11.02 2.87 -2.05
C GLU A 23 9.58 2.63 -1.61
N LEU A 24 9.15 1.36 -1.63
CA LEU A 24 7.76 0.99 -1.38
C LEU A 24 7.46 0.81 0.11
N SER A 25 6.32 1.34 0.56
CA SER A 25 5.70 1.05 1.86
C SER A 25 4.20 0.81 1.70
N ILE A 26 3.60 0.10 2.67
CA ILE A 26 2.15 0.10 2.83
C ILE A 26 1.81 1.11 3.90
N GLU A 27 0.95 2.05 3.55
CA GLU A 27 0.40 3.05 4.46
C GLU A 27 -1.08 2.77 4.68
N ALA A 28 -1.64 3.25 5.79
CA ALA A 28 -3.06 3.09 6.08
C ALA A 28 -3.73 4.40 6.44
N CYS A 29 -5.03 4.51 6.21
CA CYS A 29 -5.82 5.62 6.70
C CYS A 29 -5.86 5.61 8.23
N SER A 30 -5.50 6.71 8.88
CA SER A 30 -5.59 6.86 10.34
C SER A 30 -7.01 6.66 10.89
N SER A 31 -8.06 6.95 10.10
CA SER A 31 -9.46 6.84 10.54
C SER A 31 -10.05 5.44 10.38
N CYS A 32 -9.76 4.73 9.29
CA CYS A 32 -10.40 3.44 8.97
C CYS A 32 -9.43 2.28 8.70
N GLN A 33 -8.13 2.51 8.79
CA GLN A 33 -7.08 1.54 8.50
C GLN A 33 -7.06 1.00 7.07
N GLY A 34 -7.83 1.60 6.16
CA GLY A 34 -7.78 1.27 4.74
C GLY A 34 -6.39 1.48 4.16
N GLN A 35 -5.87 0.49 3.43
CA GLN A 35 -4.47 0.40 3.05
C GLN A 35 -4.20 0.95 1.63
N TYR A 36 -3.00 1.50 1.44
CA TYR A 36 -2.50 2.07 0.19
C TYR A 36 -1.04 1.67 -0.01
N LEU A 37 -0.62 1.51 -1.27
CA LEU A 37 0.79 1.34 -1.62
C LEU A 37 1.39 2.72 -1.89
N PHE A 38 2.43 3.09 -1.15
CA PHE A 38 3.14 4.35 -1.28
C PHE A 38 4.55 4.10 -1.81
N ASN A 39 5.01 4.94 -2.72
CA ASN A 39 6.40 4.97 -3.18
C ASN A 39 7.05 6.27 -2.70
N ALA A 40 7.97 6.18 -1.74
CA ALA A 40 8.63 7.35 -1.17
C ALA A 40 9.57 8.03 -2.17
N ALA A 41 10.23 7.26 -3.05
CA ALA A 41 11.15 7.78 -4.06
C ALA A 41 10.43 8.69 -5.07
N LEU A 42 9.26 8.25 -5.55
CA LEU A 42 8.44 9.01 -6.52
C LEU A 42 7.39 9.90 -5.85
N LYS A 43 7.23 9.79 -4.53
CA LYS A 43 6.19 10.39 -3.71
C LYS A 43 4.77 10.10 -4.22
N ASP A 44 4.54 8.97 -4.89
CA ASP A 44 3.22 8.63 -5.41
C ASP A 44 2.46 7.61 -4.54
N VAL A 45 1.14 7.68 -4.59
CA VAL A 45 0.22 6.79 -3.88
C VAL A 45 -0.62 6.03 -4.91
N TYR A 46 -0.57 4.70 -4.84
CA TYR A 46 -1.49 3.82 -5.52
C TYR A 46 -2.73 3.64 -4.63
N TYR A 47 -3.88 4.09 -5.16
CA TYR A 47 -5.09 4.27 -4.38
C TYR A 47 -5.99 3.03 -4.31
N ASP A 48 -5.79 2.12 -5.25
CA ASP A 48 -6.60 0.92 -5.43
C ASP A 48 -5.67 -0.27 -5.68
N SER A 49 -5.87 -1.36 -4.94
CA SER A 49 -5.12 -2.59 -5.14
C SER A 49 -5.44 -3.29 -6.47
N ALA A 50 -6.58 -2.95 -7.08
CA ALA A 50 -7.04 -3.49 -8.36
C ALA A 50 -6.76 -2.56 -9.56
N ASP A 51 -6.52 -1.26 -9.31
CA ASP A 51 -6.21 -0.25 -10.32
C ASP A 51 -4.94 0.52 -9.92
N LEU A 52 -3.83 0.21 -10.60
CA LEU A 52 -2.52 0.80 -10.33
C LEU A 52 -2.30 2.14 -11.04
N SER A 53 -3.38 2.80 -11.47
CA SER A 53 -3.31 4.16 -11.98
C SER A 53 -2.62 5.08 -10.96
N ARG A 54 -1.71 5.93 -11.44
CA ARG A 54 -1.03 6.91 -10.59
C ARG A 54 -2.02 7.97 -10.19
N HIS A 55 -2.36 7.98 -8.92
CA HIS A 55 -3.48 8.76 -8.46
C HIS A 55 -3.03 10.10 -7.87
N PHE A 56 -2.03 10.13 -6.97
CA PHE A 56 -1.65 11.37 -6.29
C PHE A 56 -0.18 11.40 -5.87
N PHE A 57 0.40 12.60 -5.82
CA PHE A 57 1.70 12.83 -5.22
C PHE A 57 1.54 13.39 -3.79
N LYS A 58 2.22 12.80 -2.81
CA LYS A 58 2.33 13.33 -1.44
C LYS A 58 3.31 14.50 -1.43
N ILE A 59 2.89 15.62 -2.00
CA ILE A 59 3.64 16.89 -2.01
C ILE A 59 2.96 17.83 -1.02
N PRO A 60 3.72 18.56 -0.18
CA PRO A 60 3.14 19.62 0.65
C PRO A 60 2.26 20.56 -0.20
N ALA A 61 1.08 20.91 0.31
CA ALA A 61 0.06 21.75 -0.35
C ALA A 61 -0.77 21.11 -1.48
N ILE A 62 -0.67 19.79 -1.71
CA ILE A 62 -1.67 19.07 -2.53
C ILE A 62 -2.68 18.41 -1.61
N ASP A 63 -3.96 18.69 -1.84
CA ASP A 63 -5.06 17.96 -1.19
C ASP A 63 -5.07 16.52 -1.70
N LEU A 64 -4.91 15.58 -0.78
CA LEU A 64 -5.16 14.17 -1.07
C LEU A 64 -6.66 13.96 -1.32
N PRO A 65 -7.05 13.00 -2.16
CA PRO A 65 -8.45 12.64 -2.32
C PRO A 65 -9.04 12.18 -0.98
N PRO A 66 -10.38 12.23 -0.83
CA PRO A 66 -11.07 11.60 0.29
C PRO A 66 -10.76 10.11 0.36
N CYS A 67 -10.45 9.59 1.56
CA CYS A 67 -10.11 8.18 1.79
C CYS A 67 -11.06 7.23 1.03
N ARG A 68 -10.51 6.28 0.26
CA ARG A 68 -11.30 5.39 -0.61
C ARG A 68 -12.29 4.55 0.19
N TYR A 69 -11.88 4.20 1.40
CA TYR A 69 -12.57 3.22 2.24
C TYR A 69 -13.63 3.87 3.14
N CYS A 70 -13.37 5.06 3.69
CA CYS A 70 -14.31 5.72 4.62
C CYS A 70 -14.74 7.13 4.22
N GLY A 71 -14.22 7.71 3.14
CA GLY A 71 -14.56 9.04 2.67
C GLY A 71 -13.98 10.21 3.48
N ALA A 72 -13.10 9.95 4.45
CA ALA A 72 -12.45 11.00 5.24
C ALA A 72 -11.71 12.00 4.33
N LEU A 73 -12.08 13.28 4.39
CA LEU A 73 -11.55 14.35 3.52
C LEU A 73 -10.14 14.80 3.92
N GLN A 74 -9.84 14.80 5.22
CA GLN A 74 -8.54 15.14 5.77
C GLN A 74 -8.00 13.94 6.51
N TRP A 75 -7.49 12.96 5.76
CA TRP A 75 -6.94 11.76 6.36
C TRP A 75 -5.41 11.80 6.31
N GLN A 76 -4.81 11.51 7.46
CA GLN A 76 -3.38 11.28 7.61
C GLN A 76 -3.11 9.77 7.54
N PHE A 77 -1.87 9.41 7.21
CA PHE A 77 -1.46 8.02 7.34
C PHE A 77 -1.37 7.61 8.82
N ALA A 78 -1.84 6.41 9.13
CA ALA A 78 -1.77 5.83 10.47
C ALA A 78 -0.31 5.77 10.93
N THR A 79 -0.08 6.09 12.20
CA THR A 79 1.23 5.95 12.84
C THR A 79 1.02 5.14 14.13
N PRO A 80 1.56 3.92 14.25
CA PRO A 80 2.49 3.25 13.32
C PRO A 80 1.82 2.81 11.99
N ALA A 81 2.65 2.62 10.96
CA ALA A 81 2.22 2.01 9.69
C ALA A 81 1.81 0.53 9.90
N PRO A 82 1.00 -0.04 9.00
CA PRO A 82 0.54 -1.42 9.11
C PRO A 82 1.69 -2.42 9.22
N GLU A 83 1.56 -3.38 10.14
CA GLU A 83 2.51 -4.49 10.25
C GLU A 83 2.24 -5.57 9.18
N LEU A 84 3.23 -6.45 8.98
CA LEU A 84 3.18 -7.49 7.94
C LEU A 84 1.89 -8.33 7.99
N ALA A 85 1.42 -8.74 9.17
CA ALA A 85 0.21 -9.53 9.32
C ALA A 85 -1.04 -8.79 8.81
N GLN A 86 -1.13 -7.48 9.08
CA GLN A 86 -2.21 -6.65 8.58
C GLN A 86 -2.15 -6.48 7.06
N VAL A 87 -0.95 -6.35 6.49
CA VAL A 87 -0.76 -6.27 5.03
C VAL A 87 -1.11 -7.60 4.36
N GLN A 88 -0.74 -8.74 4.95
CA GLN A 88 -1.07 -10.07 4.45
C GLN A 88 -2.57 -10.37 4.45
N ALA A 89 -3.32 -9.83 5.41
CA ALA A 89 -4.78 -9.89 5.43
C ALA A 89 -5.45 -8.80 4.58
N GLY A 90 -4.68 -7.86 4.05
CA GLY A 90 -5.17 -6.67 3.37
C GLY A 90 -5.28 -6.79 1.85
N PRO A 91 -5.86 -5.77 1.19
CA PRO A 91 -6.05 -5.74 -0.25
C PRO A 91 -4.70 -5.75 -1.02
N TRP A 92 -3.64 -5.29 -0.38
CA TRP A 92 -2.29 -5.24 -0.96
C TRP A 92 -1.47 -6.51 -0.73
N ALA A 93 -1.99 -7.56 -0.08
CA ALA A 93 -1.24 -8.79 0.21
C ALA A 93 -0.53 -9.38 -1.02
N TRP A 94 -1.11 -9.21 -2.22
CA TRP A 94 -0.54 -9.72 -3.45
C TRP A 94 0.79 -9.07 -3.85
N VAL A 95 1.11 -7.87 -3.34
CA VAL A 95 2.38 -7.16 -3.61
C VAL A 95 3.56 -7.71 -2.83
N LEU A 96 3.32 -8.58 -1.86
CA LEU A 96 4.38 -9.15 -1.02
C LEU A 96 5.18 -10.20 -1.78
N ALA A 97 6.50 -10.17 -1.65
CA ALA A 97 7.41 -11.19 -2.19
C ALA A 97 7.25 -12.52 -1.45
N SER A 98 7.08 -12.46 -0.14
CA SER A 98 6.78 -13.61 0.72
C SER A 98 5.27 -13.79 0.81
N ARG A 99 4.66 -14.45 -0.18
CA ARG A 99 3.36 -15.07 0.05
C ARG A 99 3.56 -16.29 0.94
N VAL A 100 3.74 -16.07 2.24
CA VAL A 100 3.55 -17.12 3.24
C VAL A 100 2.05 -17.23 3.43
N PHE A 101 1.42 -18.14 2.69
CA PHE A 101 0.09 -18.59 3.05
C PHE A 101 0.25 -19.56 4.23
N THR A 102 0.11 -19.05 5.45
CA THR A 102 -0.23 -19.93 6.58
C THR A 102 -1.70 -20.28 6.42
N PHE A 103 -1.96 -21.41 5.76
CA PHE A 103 -3.21 -22.11 5.98
C PHE A 103 -3.06 -22.79 7.34
N ASP A 104 -3.80 -22.34 8.35
CA ASP A 104 -4.08 -23.22 9.48
C ASP A 104 -4.80 -24.43 8.90
N ALA A 105 -4.08 -25.54 8.80
CA ALA A 105 -4.67 -26.82 8.48
C ALA A 105 -5.49 -27.23 9.71
N GLU A 106 -6.73 -26.74 9.80
CA GLU A 106 -7.71 -27.31 10.70
C GLU A 106 -8.09 -28.71 10.19
N ALA A 107 -8.02 -29.65 11.14
CA ALA A 107 -8.01 -31.11 11.00
C ALA A 107 -9.36 -31.72 10.59
#